data_AF-A0A498DEX9-F1
#
_entry.id   AF-A0A498DEX9-F1
#
_cell.length_a   1.000
_cell.length_b   1.000
_cell.length_c   1.000
_cell.angle_alpha   90.00
_cell.angle_beta   90.00
_cell.angle_gamma   90.00
#
_symmetry.space_group_name_H-M   'P 1'
#
loop_
_entity.id
_entity.type
_entity.pdbx_description
1 polymer ?
#
loop_
_entity_poly.entity_id
_entity_poly.type
_entity_poly.pdbx_seq_one_letter_code
_entity_poly.pdbx_strand_id
1 'polypeptide(L)'
;MPITVILVLCSFVVLFAAWFWRKQRRFHISAMISLMVFDLFFPVYLYLTHDWKERLIDHGEIFSFLIWSHVMMVMILYALYVLQIMAGRAMLANATGEKHHHHRAEHKKQFVGVVVVRFLVFASGWLLFVPGATQ
;
A
#
# COMPACT_ATOMS: atom_id res chain seq x y z
N MET A 1 8.73 3.44 -17.36
CA MET A 1 8.55 2.04 -16.93
C MET A 1 9.53 1.57 -15.85
N PRO A 2 10.86 1.72 -15.97
CA PRO A 2 11.73 1.33 -14.85
C PRO A 2 11.41 2.16 -13.59
N ILE A 3 11.09 3.44 -13.77
CA ILE A 3 10.93 4.37 -12.64
C ILE A 3 9.74 4.01 -11.74
N THR A 4 8.53 3.78 -12.25
CA THR A 4 7.34 3.44 -11.43
C THR A 4 7.57 2.17 -10.62
N VAL A 5 8.17 1.17 -11.25
CA VAL A 5 8.47 -0.14 -10.65
C VAL A 5 9.55 0.01 -9.59
N ILE A 6 10.63 0.72 -9.91
CA ILE A 6 11.71 1.04 -8.98
C ILE A 6 11.16 1.81 -7.77
N LEU A 7 10.28 2.79 -7.97
CA LEU A 7 9.66 3.54 -6.87
C LEU A 7 8.87 2.62 -5.93
N VAL A 8 8.07 1.71 -6.48
CA VAL A 8 7.33 0.74 -5.65
C VAL A 8 8.27 -0.24 -4.96
N LEU A 9 9.30 -0.75 -5.64
CA LEU A 9 10.32 -1.62 -5.03
C LEU A 9 11.08 -0.91 -3.90
N CYS A 10 11.45 0.36 -4.09
CA CYS A 10 12.03 1.19 -3.04
C CYS A 10 11.09 1.32 -1.84
N SER A 11 9.78 1.43 -2.08
CA SER A 11 8.79 1.44 -0.98
C SER A 11 8.78 0.11 -0.19
N PHE A 12 8.98 -1.04 -0.84
CA PHE A 12 9.15 -2.32 -0.13
C PHE A 12 10.44 -2.37 0.69
N VAL A 13 11.53 -1.78 0.20
CA VAL A 13 12.77 -1.64 0.97
C VAL A 13 12.53 -0.78 2.23
N VAL A 14 11.81 0.34 2.10
CA VAL A 14 11.45 1.18 3.24
C VAL A 14 10.54 0.44 4.24
N LEU A 15 9.58 -0.36 3.75
CA LEU A 15 8.74 -1.21 4.60
C LEU A 15 9.55 -2.26 5.36
N PHE A 16 10.52 -2.89 4.70
CA PHE A 16 11.43 -3.84 5.32
C PHE A 16 12.30 -3.16 6.39
N ALA A 17 12.86 -1.98 6.09
CA ALA A 17 13.62 -1.17 7.04
C ALA A 17 12.75 -0.78 8.26
N ALA A 18 11.52 -0.33 8.03
CA ALA A 18 10.57 0.01 9.09
C ALA A 18 10.28 -1.19 10.01
N TRP A 19 10.21 -2.40 9.45
CA TRP A 19 10.03 -3.63 10.21
C TRP A 19 11.28 -4.02 11.02
N PHE A 20 12.47 -3.92 10.42
CA PHE A 20 13.74 -4.24 11.09
C PHE A 20 14.01 -3.31 12.28
N TRP A 21 13.84 -2.00 12.09
CA TRP A 21 14.05 -0.99 13.13
C TRP A 21 12.80 -0.66 13.95
N ARG A 22 11.81 -1.55 14.01
CA ARG A 22 10.54 -1.34 14.75
C ARG A 22 10.70 -1.01 16.24
N LYS A 23 11.84 -1.34 16.85
CA LYS A 23 12.15 -0.97 18.25
C LYS A 23 12.25 0.55 18.42
N GLN A 24 12.73 1.25 17.39
CA GLN A 24 12.83 2.71 17.41
C GLN A 24 11.51 3.34 16.96
N ARG A 25 10.63 3.66 17.92
CA ARG A 25 9.23 4.05 17.67
C ARG A 25 9.10 5.25 16.72
N ARG A 26 9.92 6.29 16.90
CA ARG A 26 9.85 7.50 16.05
C ARG A 26 10.14 7.19 14.58
N PHE A 27 11.19 6.40 14.34
CA PHE A 27 11.56 5.97 13.00
C PHE A 27 10.46 5.09 12.38
N HIS A 28 9.98 4.08 13.12
CA HIS A 28 8.94 3.17 12.64
C HIS A 28 7.66 3.91 12.26
N ILE A 29 7.15 4.79 13.14
CA ILE A 29 5.93 5.56 12.90
C ILE A 29 6.11 6.47 11.68
N SER A 30 7.23 7.22 11.60
CA SER A 30 7.50 8.09 10.46
C SER A 30 7.58 7.31 9.15
N ALA A 31 8.28 6.17 9.13
CA ALA A 31 8.40 5.34 7.94
C ALA A 31 7.05 4.76 7.49
N MET A 32 6.21 4.30 8.42
CA MET A 32 4.86 3.83 8.10
C MET A 32 3.98 4.95 7.53
N ILE A 33 4.05 6.16 8.09
CA ILE A 33 3.32 7.32 7.56
C ILE A 33 3.78 7.64 6.14
N SER A 34 5.09 7.69 5.88
CA SER A 34 5.63 7.94 4.54
C SER A 34 5.16 6.89 3.52
N LEU A 35 5.11 5.62 3.91
CA LEU A 35 4.61 4.53 3.05
C LEU A 35 3.13 4.65 2.72
N MET A 36 2.31 5.01 3.72
CA MET A 36 0.87 5.22 3.53
C MET A 36 0.61 6.42 2.62
N VAL A 37 1.33 7.53 2.82
CA VAL A 37 1.25 8.72 1.96
C VAL A 37 1.69 8.37 0.54
N PHE A 38 2.80 7.65 0.38
CA PHE A 38 3.25 7.19 -0.93
C PHE A 38 2.14 6.40 -1.64
N ASP A 39 1.54 5.40 -0.98
CA ASP A 39 0.49 4.59 -1.60
C ASP A 39 -0.76 5.39 -1.95
N LEU A 40 -1.13 6.35 -1.11
CA LEU A 40 -2.30 7.19 -1.36
C LEU A 40 -2.12 8.05 -2.62
N PHE A 41 -0.91 8.60 -2.82
CA PHE A 41 -0.61 9.49 -3.94
C PHE A 41 -0.10 8.74 -5.17
N PHE A 42 0.32 7.49 -5.06
CA PHE A 42 0.84 6.73 -6.20
C PHE A 42 -0.19 6.55 -7.34
N PRO A 43 -1.48 6.23 -7.06
CA PRO A 43 -2.51 6.22 -8.11
C PRO A 43 -2.71 7.57 -8.78
N VAL A 44 -2.62 8.68 -8.03
CA VAL A 44 -2.71 10.04 -8.59
C VAL A 44 -1.52 10.32 -9.50
N TYR A 45 -0.32 9.95 -9.08
CA TYR A 45 0.88 10.05 -9.91
C TYR A 45 0.74 9.23 -11.20
N LEU A 46 0.26 7.99 -11.11
CA LEU A 46 0.00 7.17 -12.30
C LEU A 46 -1.06 7.80 -13.20
N TYR A 47 -2.14 8.34 -12.64
CA TYR A 47 -3.19 9.02 -13.39
C TYR A 47 -2.65 10.21 -14.21
N LEU A 48 -1.74 10.98 -13.63
CA LEU A 48 -1.13 12.14 -14.28
C LEU A 48 -0.03 11.81 -15.30
N THR A 49 0.48 10.58 -15.31
CA THR A 49 1.65 10.18 -16.12
C THR A 49 1.36 9.14 -17.19
N HIS A 50 0.14 8.61 -17.26
CA HIS A 50 -0.27 7.60 -18.23
C HIS A 50 -1.64 7.95 -18.83
N ASP A 51 -1.87 7.54 -20.08
CA ASP A 51 -3.12 7.82 -20.82
C ASP A 51 -4.26 6.87 -20.42
N TRP A 52 -4.72 6.99 -19.17
CA TRP A 52 -5.81 6.16 -18.64
C TRP A 52 -7.13 6.37 -19.37
N LYS A 53 -7.37 7.55 -19.95
CA LYS A 53 -8.60 7.81 -20.71
C LYS A 53 -8.70 6.88 -21.90
N GLU A 54 -7.66 6.84 -22.73
CA GLU A 54 -7.59 5.97 -23.91
C GLU A 54 -7.72 4.51 -23.51
N ARG A 55 -6.99 4.11 -22.47
CA ARG A 55 -7.00 2.74 -21.99
C ARG A 55 -8.34 2.29 -21.38
N LEU A 56 -8.91 3.07 -20.48
CA LEU A 56 -10.10 2.68 -19.75
C LEU A 56 -11.37 2.84 -20.59
N ILE A 57 -11.44 3.90 -21.40
CA ILE A 57 -12.64 4.27 -22.17
C ILE A 57 -12.54 3.73 -23.60
N ASP A 58 -11.51 4.13 -24.35
CA ASP A 58 -11.45 3.85 -25.79
C ASP A 58 -11.18 2.36 -26.07
N HIS A 59 -10.36 1.72 -25.23
CA HIS A 59 -10.15 0.26 -25.25
C HIS A 59 -11.16 -0.52 -24.37
N GLY A 60 -12.07 0.16 -23.67
CA GLY A 60 -13.11 -0.45 -22.86
C GLY A 60 -12.60 -1.28 -21.67
N GLU A 61 -11.33 -1.14 -21.28
CA GLU A 61 -10.73 -1.96 -20.22
C GLU A 61 -11.36 -1.70 -18.83
N ILE A 62 -12.11 -0.60 -18.67
CA ILE A 62 -12.83 -0.29 -17.42
C ILE A 62 -13.78 -1.41 -16.96
N PHE A 63 -14.28 -2.25 -17.88
CA PHE A 63 -15.14 -3.38 -17.55
C PHE A 63 -14.37 -4.68 -17.26
N SER A 64 -13.04 -4.65 -17.33
CA SER A 64 -12.21 -5.82 -17.10
C SER A 64 -12.19 -6.23 -15.64
N PHE A 65 -12.25 -7.54 -15.41
CA PHE A 65 -12.15 -8.13 -14.07
C PHE A 65 -10.84 -7.73 -13.36
N LEU A 66 -9.73 -7.66 -14.10
CA LEU A 66 -8.42 -7.35 -13.52
C LEU A 66 -8.36 -5.91 -12.99
N ILE A 67 -8.94 -4.93 -13.68
CA ILE A 67 -9.01 -3.55 -13.18
C ILE A 67 -9.83 -3.46 -11.90
N TRP A 68 -11.03 -4.06 -11.88
CA TRP A 68 -11.88 -4.01 -10.69
C TRP A 68 -11.26 -4.75 -9.50
N SER A 69 -10.64 -5.90 -9.73
CA SER A 69 -9.92 -6.61 -8.66
C SER A 69 -8.76 -5.77 -8.11
N HIS A 70 -7.98 -5.10 -8.96
CA HIS A 70 -6.93 -4.19 -8.54
C HIS A 70 -7.47 -3.03 -7.69
N VAL A 71 -8.52 -2.35 -8.17
CA VAL A 71 -9.17 -1.25 -7.45
C VAL A 71 -9.69 -1.70 -6.09
N MET A 72 -10.35 -2.87 -6.02
CA MET A 72 -10.82 -3.41 -4.74
C MET A 72 -9.65 -3.72 -3.79
N MET A 73 -8.53 -4.26 -4.27
CA MET A 73 -7.35 -4.49 -3.44
C MET A 73 -6.75 -3.18 -2.91
N VAL A 74 -6.72 -2.12 -3.70
CA VAL A 74 -6.28 -0.78 -3.25
C VAL A 74 -7.22 -0.25 -2.15
N MET A 75 -8.54 -0.42 -2.31
CA MET A 75 -9.51 -0.02 -1.27
C MET A 75 -9.34 -0.82 0.02
N ILE A 76 -9.10 -2.13 -0.08
CA ILE A 76 -8.79 -2.98 1.08
C ILE A 76 -7.50 -2.52 1.75
N LEU A 77 -6.46 -2.18 0.99
CA LEU A 77 -5.21 -1.66 1.53
C LEU A 77 -5.45 -0.38 2.36
N TYR A 78 -6.28 0.54 1.86
CA TYR A 78 -6.63 1.76 2.59
C TYR A 78 -7.42 1.47 3.87
N ALA A 79 -8.38 0.55 3.83
CA ALA A 79 -9.10 0.11 5.03
C ALA A 79 -8.13 -0.49 6.07
N LEU A 80 -7.19 -1.32 5.64
CA LEU A 80 -6.15 -1.88 6.50
C LEU A 80 -5.24 -0.80 7.10
N TYR A 81 -4.94 0.26 6.37
CA TYR A 81 -4.19 1.40 6.93
C TYR A 81 -4.96 2.12 8.03
N VAL A 82 -6.26 2.35 7.86
CA VAL A 82 -7.10 2.95 8.91
C VAL A 82 -7.07 2.06 10.16
N LEU A 83 -7.27 0.75 10.00
CA LEU A 83 -7.23 -0.20 11.12
C LEU A 83 -5.86 -0.22 11.81
N GLN A 84 -4.77 -0.24 11.02
CA GLN A 84 -3.39 -0.22 11.52
C GLN A 84 -3.12 1.05 12.35
N ILE A 85 -3.58 2.21 11.89
CA ILE A 85 -3.45 3.48 12.61
C ILE A 85 -4.27 3.43 13.92
N MET A 86 -5.50 2.92 13.88
CA MET A 86 -6.34 2.78 15.06
C MET A 86 -5.70 1.88 16.11
N ALA A 87 -5.21 0.70 15.69
CA ALA A 87 -4.52 -0.24 16.57
C ALA A 87 -3.21 0.36 17.13
N GLY A 88 -2.44 1.05 16.28
CA GLY A 88 -1.21 1.74 16.69
C GLY A 88 -1.46 2.84 17.72
N ARG A 89 -2.52 3.66 17.54
CA ARG A 89 -2.94 4.67 18.53
C ARG A 89 -3.41 4.04 19.82
N ALA A 90 -4.19 2.95 19.76
CA ALA A 90 -4.63 2.22 20.94
C ALA A 90 -3.46 1.60 21.73
N MET A 91 -2.43 1.09 21.04
CA MET A 91 -1.20 0.62 21.69
C MET A 91 -0.41 1.74 22.38
N LEU A 92 -0.40 2.95 21.81
CA LEU A 92 0.27 4.10 22.41
C LEU A 92 -0.48 4.62 23.64
N ALA A 93 -1.81 4.64 23.59
CA ALA A 93 -2.66 5.01 24.72
C ALA A 93 -2.58 3.99 25.87
N ASN A 94 -2.42 2.70 25.56
CA ASN A 94 -2.28 1.62 26.53
C ASN A 94 -0.83 1.12 26.49
N ALA A 95 0.10 1.87 27.10
CA ALA A 95 1.53 1.61 26.95
C ALA A 95 2.03 0.32 27.63
N THR A 96 1.29 -0.22 28.60
CA THR A 96 1.64 -1.43 29.37
C THR A 96 0.39 -2.26 29.71
N GLY A 97 0.61 -3.49 30.19
CA GLY A 97 -0.46 -4.39 30.66
C GLY A 97 -1.17 -5.18 29.56
N GLU A 98 -2.20 -5.95 29.95
CA GLU A 98 -2.90 -6.88 29.07
C GLU A 98 -3.48 -6.22 27.80
N LYS A 99 -4.07 -5.02 27.97
CA LYS A 99 -4.60 -4.22 26.85
C LYS A 99 -3.51 -3.88 25.82
N HIS A 100 -2.30 -3.54 26.27
CA HIS A 100 -1.17 -3.31 25.38
C HIS A 100 -0.86 -4.54 24.52
N HIS A 101 -0.78 -5.71 25.16
CA HIS A 101 -0.46 -6.97 24.48
C HIS A 101 -1.52 -7.35 23.45
N HIS A 102 -2.80 -7.16 23.79
CA HIS A 102 -3.92 -7.39 22.88
C HIS A 102 -3.85 -6.49 21.64
N HIS A 103 -3.73 -5.17 21.83
CA HIS A 103 -3.62 -4.23 20.71
C HIS A 103 -2.35 -4.47 19.86
N ARG A 104 -1.25 -4.90 20.49
CA ARG A 104 -0.02 -5.29 19.78
C ARG A 104 -0.20 -6.51 18.91
N ALA A 105 -0.92 -7.52 19.39
CA ALA A 105 -1.22 -8.71 18.61
C ALA A 105 -2.10 -8.36 17.40
N GLU A 106 -3.09 -7.50 17.59
CA GLU A 106 -3.97 -7.01 16.53
C GLU A 106 -3.22 -6.20 15.46
N HIS A 107 -2.42 -5.21 15.89
CA HIS A 107 -1.55 -4.42 15.00
C HIS A 107 -0.56 -5.29 14.21
N LYS A 108 -0.09 -6.41 14.79
CA LYS A 108 0.78 -7.36 14.07
C LYS A 108 0.00 -8.12 13.00
N LYS A 109 -1.22 -8.59 13.27
CA LYS A 109 -2.06 -9.29 12.30
C LYS A 109 -2.42 -8.38 11.13
N GLN A 110 -2.84 -7.15 11.44
CA GLN A 110 -3.17 -6.13 10.44
C GLN A 110 -1.95 -5.78 9.57
N PHE A 111 -0.75 -5.67 10.15
CA PHE A 111 0.48 -5.48 9.38
C PHE A 111 0.75 -6.60 8.36
N VAL A 112 0.51 -7.86 8.73
CA VAL A 112 0.65 -8.98 7.78
C VAL A 112 -0.35 -8.82 6.63
N GLY A 113 -1.60 -8.45 6.93
CA GLY A 113 -2.60 -8.13 5.91
C GLY A 113 -2.13 -7.02 4.97
N VAL A 114 -1.58 -5.93 5.52
CA VAL A 114 -1.01 -4.83 4.72
C VAL A 114 0.08 -5.33 3.79
N VAL A 115 1.04 -6.12 4.28
CA VAL A 115 2.15 -6.63 3.45
C VAL A 115 1.62 -7.49 2.30
N VAL A 116 0.69 -8.42 2.59
CA VAL A 116 0.11 -9.31 1.58
C VAL A 116 -0.67 -8.52 0.54
N VAL A 117 -1.60 -7.65 0.97
CA VAL A 117 -2.42 -6.86 0.04
C VAL A 117 -1.55 -5.90 -0.77
N ARG A 118 -0.56 -5.24 -0.17
CA ARG A 118 0.36 -4.36 -0.88
C ARG A 118 1.16 -5.10 -1.96
N PHE A 119 1.60 -6.33 -1.68
CA PHE A 119 2.24 -7.18 -2.69
C PHE A 119 1.27 -7.53 -3.83
N LEU A 120 0.03 -7.88 -3.51
CA LEU A 120 -0.98 -8.18 -4.53
C LEU A 120 -1.36 -6.96 -5.37
N VAL A 121 -1.46 -5.77 -4.77
CA VAL A 121 -1.64 -4.50 -5.48
C VAL A 121 -0.48 -4.25 -6.43
N PHE A 122 0.76 -4.43 -5.98
CA PHE A 122 1.93 -4.30 -6.86
C PHE A 122 1.89 -5.31 -8.01
N ALA A 123 1.66 -6.60 -7.73
CA ALA A 123 1.63 -7.65 -8.74
C ALA A 123 0.51 -7.42 -9.77
N SER A 124 -0.70 -7.08 -9.31
CA SER A 124 -1.83 -6.78 -10.21
C SER A 124 -1.62 -5.48 -11.00
N GLY A 125 -1.02 -4.45 -10.39
CA GLY A 125 -0.65 -3.23 -11.11
C GLY A 125 0.42 -3.48 -12.18
N TRP A 126 1.37 -4.37 -11.90
CA TRP A 126 2.33 -4.86 -12.89
C TRP A 126 1.67 -5.65 -14.02
N LEU A 127 0.71 -6.53 -13.71
CA LEU A 127 -0.04 -7.29 -14.74
C LEU A 127 -0.93 -6.38 -15.60
N LEU A 128 -1.48 -5.33 -15.01
CA LEU A 128 -2.18 -4.27 -15.73
C LEU A 128 -1.22 -3.43 -16.55
N PHE A 129 0.08 -3.59 -16.41
CA PHE A 129 1.04 -2.88 -17.22
C PHE A 129 1.23 -3.62 -18.56
N VAL A 130 0.66 -3.10 -19.64
CA VAL A 130 0.95 -3.56 -21.00
C VAL A 130 2.15 -2.76 -21.53
N PRO A 131 3.27 -3.40 -21.93
CA PRO A 131 4.33 -2.68 -22.61
C PRO A 131 3.88 -2.38 -24.05
N GLY A 132 3.49 -1.12 -24.32
CA GLY A 132 3.33 -0.64 -25.70
C GLY A 132 2.33 0.48 -25.91
N ALA A 133 2.78 1.72 -25.71
CA ALA A 133 2.36 2.88 -26.52
C ALA A 133 3.58 3.80 -26.66
N THR A 134 4.65 3.23 -27.22
CA THR A 134 5.46 4.01 -28.16
C THR A 134 4.76 3.86 -29.51
N GLN A 135 3.83 4.76 -29.79
CA GLN A 135 3.54 5.19 -31.16
C GLN A 135 3.84 6.68 -31.23
#